data_AF-A0A0D1LTF3-F1
#
_entry.id   AF-A0A0D1LTF3-F1
#
_cell.length_a   1.000
_cell.length_b   1.000
_cell.length_c   1.000
_cell.angle_alpha   90.00
_cell.angle_beta   90.00
_cell.angle_gamma   90.00
#
_symmetry.space_group_name_H-M   'P 1'
#
loop_
_entity.id
_entity.type
_entity.pdbx_description
1 polymer ?
#
loop_
_entity_poly.entity_id
_entity_poly.type
_entity_poly.pdbx_seq_one_letter_code
_entity_poly.pdbx_strand_id
1 'polypeptide(L)'
;MQDFIRLVFGPAYVLADFTAFLIVINLGFTMLRQANLSFAAALGLFWTMRYKSLVEAGVNLGTSLWLITQTDLGINAVLLGNIISNLVVNFWWEPWLVFKHGFQQSAKCPLVKFTAYHVALAGLAGVHYLCHGWLPHMGWLGLIFTGMGSIVGYSVVFILAFSCQIETRDLCKIMWRQMTGRKYLR
;
A
#
# COMPACT_ATOMS: atom_id res chain seq x y z
N MET A 1 -8.41 15.31 -10.37
CA MET A 1 -7.64 14.54 -9.35
C MET A 1 -6.95 15.42 -8.31
N GLN A 2 -6.54 16.66 -8.64
CA GLN A 2 -5.73 17.53 -7.79
C GLN A 2 -6.41 18.86 -7.45
N ASP A 3 -7.74 18.87 -7.29
CA ASP A 3 -8.50 20.10 -7.07
C ASP A 3 -8.08 20.82 -5.78
N PHE A 4 -7.68 20.07 -4.74
CA PHE A 4 -7.15 20.66 -3.50
C PHE A 4 -5.89 21.49 -3.76
N ILE A 5 -4.92 20.91 -4.49
CA ILE A 5 -3.64 21.57 -4.80
C ILE A 5 -3.91 22.82 -5.64
N ARG A 6 -4.78 22.69 -6.66
CA ARG A 6 -5.15 23.79 -7.53
C ARG A 6 -5.83 24.94 -6.77
N LEU A 7 -6.71 24.65 -5.82
CA LEU A 7 -7.46 25.65 -5.06
C LEU A 7 -6.61 26.36 -4.01
N VAL A 8 -5.72 25.63 -3.32
CA VAL A 8 -4.92 26.18 -2.22
C VAL A 8 -3.64 26.85 -2.71
N PHE A 9 -2.89 26.18 -3.59
CA PHE A 9 -1.57 26.61 -4.03
C PHE A 9 -1.59 27.27 -5.41
N GLY A 10 -2.69 27.09 -6.15
CA GLY A 10 -2.84 27.63 -7.50
C GLY A 10 -2.47 26.63 -8.60
N PRO A 11 -2.82 26.93 -9.86
CA PRO A 11 -2.66 26.00 -10.98
C PRO A 11 -1.20 25.70 -11.33
N ALA A 12 -0.25 26.58 -10.99
CA ALA A 12 1.17 26.40 -11.28
C ALA A 12 1.82 25.23 -10.49
N TYR A 13 1.19 24.78 -9.40
CA TYR A 13 1.67 23.67 -8.56
C TYR A 13 1.00 22.33 -8.90
N VAL A 14 0.10 22.31 -9.88
CA VAL A 14 -0.58 21.08 -10.29
C VAL A 14 0.40 20.21 -11.07
N LEU A 15 0.59 18.98 -10.60
CA LEU A 15 1.45 17.99 -11.25
C LEU A 15 0.74 17.40 -12.48
N ALA A 16 1.50 16.75 -13.36
CA ALA A 16 0.90 15.91 -14.38
C ALA A 16 0.03 14.81 -13.70
N ASP A 17 -1.15 14.53 -14.24
CA ASP A 17 -2.09 13.59 -13.62
C ASP A 17 -1.48 12.20 -13.44
N PHE A 18 -0.62 11.77 -14.36
CA PHE A 18 0.12 10.51 -14.23
C PHE A 18 1.07 10.53 -13.03
N THR A 19 1.79 11.63 -12.79
CA THR A 19 2.67 11.78 -11.62
C THR A 19 1.86 11.73 -10.33
N ALA A 20 0.75 12.45 -10.26
CA ALA A 20 -0.14 12.42 -9.10
C ALA A 20 -0.70 11.02 -8.84
N PHE A 21 -1.11 10.30 -9.89
CA PHE A 21 -1.55 8.92 -9.80
C PHE A 21 -0.46 8.00 -9.21
N LEU A 22 0.78 8.09 -9.69
CA LEU A 22 1.90 7.32 -9.15
C LEU A 22 2.17 7.64 -7.68
N ILE A 23 2.06 8.91 -7.27
CA ILE A 23 2.19 9.32 -5.86
C ILE A 23 1.11 8.65 -5.00
N VAL A 24 -0.15 8.65 -5.44
CA VAL A 24 -1.28 8.03 -4.71
C VAL A 24 -1.05 6.52 -4.56
N ILE A 25 -0.61 5.83 -5.61
CA ILE A 25 -0.29 4.39 -5.54
C ILE A 25 0.83 4.14 -4.52
N ASN A 26 1.92 4.91 -4.58
CA ASN A 26 3.04 4.80 -3.65
C ASN A 26 2.60 5.01 -2.20
N LEU A 27 1.76 6.01 -1.94
CA LEU A 27 1.21 6.27 -0.62
C LEU A 27 0.37 5.08 -0.13
N GLY A 28 -0.54 4.57 -0.97
CA GLY A 28 -1.40 3.45 -0.59
C GLY A 28 -0.63 2.16 -0.34
N PHE A 29 0.39 1.83 -1.14
CA PHE A 29 1.27 0.68 -0.90
C PHE A 29 2.02 0.84 0.42
N THR A 30 2.53 2.04 0.71
CA THR A 30 3.19 2.34 1.98
C THR A 30 2.26 2.11 3.16
N MET A 31 1.01 2.56 3.08
CA MET A 31 0.01 2.36 4.15
C MET A 31 -0.31 0.87 4.37
N LEU A 32 -0.48 0.08 3.30
CA LEU A 32 -0.74 -1.36 3.42
C LEU A 32 0.42 -2.13 4.06
N ARG A 33 1.66 -1.70 3.81
CA ARG A 33 2.86 -2.32 4.41
C ARG A 33 3.01 -2.06 5.91
N GLN A 34 2.50 -0.94 6.43
CA GLN A 34 2.68 -0.56 7.84
C GLN A 34 2.19 -1.63 8.82
N ALA A 35 1.12 -2.36 8.48
CA ALA A 35 0.61 -3.46 9.30
C ALA A 35 1.69 -4.54 9.51
N ASN A 36 2.30 -5.03 8.42
CA ASN A 36 3.35 -6.05 8.49
C ASN A 36 4.58 -5.56 9.25
N LEU A 37 5.01 -4.32 9.00
CA LEU A 37 6.16 -3.73 9.70
C LEU A 37 5.90 -3.59 11.21
N SER A 38 4.69 -3.20 11.60
CA SER A 38 4.29 -3.10 13.01
C SER A 38 4.31 -4.46 13.71
N PHE A 39 3.79 -5.51 13.05
CA PHE A 39 3.89 -6.88 13.59
C PHE A 39 5.33 -7.38 13.65
N ALA A 40 6.14 -7.11 12.62
CA ALA A 40 7.54 -7.50 12.60
C ALA A 40 8.34 -6.83 13.72
N ALA A 41 8.05 -5.55 14.00
CA ALA A 41 8.63 -4.81 15.11
C ALA A 41 8.21 -5.37 16.47
N ALA A 42 6.91 -5.63 16.67
CA ALA A 42 6.39 -6.21 17.91
C ALA A 42 6.95 -7.62 18.20
N LEU A 43 7.24 -8.39 17.16
CA LEU A 43 7.79 -9.74 17.26
C LEU A 43 9.33 -9.79 17.24
N GLY A 44 10.00 -8.63 17.15
CA GLY A 44 11.47 -8.54 17.22
C GLY A 44 12.20 -9.08 15.99
N LEU A 45 11.59 -9.11 14.81
CA LEU A 45 12.13 -9.72 13.58
C LEU A 45 13.19 -8.87 12.85
N PHE A 46 13.85 -7.95 13.56
CA PHE A 46 14.78 -6.96 12.98
C PHE A 46 16.01 -7.59 12.33
N TRP A 47 16.54 -8.68 12.89
CA TRP A 47 17.73 -9.33 12.35
C TRP A 47 17.50 -9.88 10.94
N THR A 48 16.30 -10.37 10.66
CA THR A 48 15.94 -10.90 9.34
C THR A 48 15.66 -9.76 8.34
N MET A 49 15.24 -8.58 8.82
CA MET A 49 14.97 -7.41 7.96
C MET A 49 16.22 -6.73 7.40
N ARG A 50 17.39 -6.86 8.04
CA ARG A 50 18.61 -6.15 7.63
C ARG A 50 19.02 -6.35 6.16
N TYR A 51 19.01 -7.61 5.69
CA TYR A 51 19.41 -7.92 4.32
C TYR A 51 18.36 -7.48 3.33
N LYS A 52 17.08 -7.60 3.71
CA LYS A 52 15.97 -7.16 2.88
C LYS A 52 16.01 -5.65 2.65
N SER A 53 16.35 -4.85 3.66
CA SER A 53 16.50 -3.39 3.49
C SER A 53 17.60 -3.01 2.49
N LEU A 54 18.73 -3.73 2.47
CA LEU A 54 19.80 -3.50 1.50
C LEU A 54 19.36 -3.87 0.08
N VAL A 55 18.68 -5.00 -0.08
CA VAL A 55 18.14 -5.44 -1.38
C VAL A 55 17.06 -4.47 -1.87
N GLU A 56 16.14 -4.05 -1.00
CA GLU A 56 15.08 -3.07 -1.31
C GLU A 56 15.67 -1.75 -1.80
N ALA A 57 16.69 -1.23 -1.11
CA ALA A 57 17.40 -0.01 -1.50
C ALA A 57 18.13 -0.16 -2.84
N GLY A 58 18.84 -1.29 -3.04
CA GLY A 58 19.54 -1.58 -4.28
C GLY A 58 18.59 -1.69 -5.48
N VAL A 59 17.47 -2.41 -5.33
CA VAL A 59 16.45 -2.53 -6.38
C VAL A 59 15.78 -1.18 -6.64
N ASN A 60 15.41 -0.43 -5.61
CA ASN A 60 14.77 0.89 -5.76
C ASN A 60 15.67 1.88 -6.51
N LEU A 61 16.93 2.02 -6.08
CA LEU A 61 17.88 2.93 -6.71
C LEU A 61 18.24 2.47 -8.13
N GLY A 62 18.54 1.18 -8.29
CA GLY A 62 18.93 0.61 -9.58
C GLY A 62 17.82 0.75 -10.63
N THR A 63 16.57 0.43 -10.27
CA THR A 63 15.43 0.58 -11.18
C THR A 63 15.13 2.05 -11.49
N SER A 64 15.23 2.94 -10.51
CA SER A 64 15.03 4.38 -10.73
C SER A 64 16.08 4.95 -11.68
N LEU A 65 17.37 4.65 -11.47
CA LEU A 65 18.46 5.12 -12.34
C LEU A 65 18.35 4.52 -13.74
N TRP A 66 18.02 3.24 -13.85
CA TRP A 66 17.79 2.60 -15.14
C TRP A 66 16.65 3.29 -15.90
N LEU A 67 15.50 3.53 -15.25
CA LEU A 67 14.38 4.24 -15.88
C LEU A 67 14.75 5.67 -16.28
N ILE A 68 15.47 6.43 -15.44
CA ILE A 68 15.90 7.80 -15.75
C ILE A 68 16.84 7.83 -16.98
N THR A 69 17.74 6.85 -17.11
CA THR A 69 18.72 6.83 -18.21
C THR A 69 18.15 6.31 -19.52
N GLN A 70 17.09 5.49 -19.48
CA GLN A 70 16.48 4.88 -20.66
C GLN A 70 15.20 5.60 -21.12
N THR A 71 14.64 6.49 -20.31
CA THR A 71 13.34 7.14 -20.60
C THR A 71 13.31 8.60 -20.14
N ASP A 72 12.45 9.41 -20.75
CA ASP A 72 12.23 10.82 -20.38
C ASP A 72 11.22 11.00 -19.22
N LEU A 73 11.10 9.99 -18.33
CA LEU A 73 10.07 9.97 -17.29
C LEU A 73 10.33 10.95 -16.12
N GLY A 74 11.55 11.47 -15.97
CA GLY A 74 11.91 12.40 -14.91
C GLY A 74 11.55 11.87 -13.51
N ILE A 75 10.75 12.61 -12.74
CA ILE A 75 10.30 12.17 -11.40
C ILE A 75 9.47 10.88 -11.42
N ASN A 76 8.76 10.59 -12.52
CA ASN A 76 7.95 9.37 -12.64
C ASN A 76 8.83 8.12 -12.61
N ALA A 77 10.08 8.21 -13.07
CA ALA A 77 11.03 7.10 -13.01
C ALA A 77 11.32 6.69 -11.56
N VAL A 78 11.50 7.66 -10.66
CA VAL A 78 11.75 7.41 -9.24
C VAL A 78 10.50 6.83 -8.56
N LEU A 79 9.32 7.36 -8.88
CA LEU A 79 8.06 6.86 -8.35
C LEU A 79 7.77 5.42 -8.81
N LEU A 80 8.09 5.09 -10.06
CA LEU A 80 7.99 3.73 -10.60
C LEU A 80 9.03 2.81 -9.99
N GLY A 81 10.28 3.26 -9.82
CA GLY A 81 11.32 2.50 -9.12
C GLY A 81 10.90 2.11 -7.70
N ASN A 82 10.20 3.01 -6.99
CA ASN A 82 9.62 2.68 -5.69
C ASN A 82 8.49 1.65 -5.77
N ILE A 83 7.55 1.76 -6.72
CA ILE A 83 6.49 0.77 -6.92
C ILE A 83 7.10 -0.61 -7.26
N ILE A 84 8.08 -0.65 -8.16
CA ILE A 84 8.75 -1.88 -8.58
C ILE A 84 9.48 -2.53 -7.40
N SER A 85 10.28 -1.76 -6.65
CA SER A 85 10.94 -2.26 -5.44
C SER A 85 9.94 -2.82 -4.42
N ASN A 86 8.81 -2.13 -4.23
CA ASN A 86 7.73 -2.62 -3.38
C ASN A 86 7.17 -3.96 -3.86
N LEU A 87 6.88 -4.11 -5.14
CA LEU A 87 6.31 -5.34 -5.69
C LEU A 87 7.32 -6.51 -5.69
N VAL A 88 8.57 -6.24 -6.03
CA VAL A 88 9.61 -7.28 -6.19
C VAL A 88 10.19 -7.71 -4.85
N VAL A 89 10.28 -6.82 -3.87
CA VAL A 89 10.91 -7.11 -2.58
C VAL A 89 9.88 -7.20 -1.47
N ASN A 90 9.14 -6.12 -1.22
CA ASN A 90 8.37 -5.98 0.02
C ASN A 90 7.10 -6.81 0.02
N PHE A 91 6.43 -6.83 -1.13
CA PHE A 91 5.07 -7.27 -1.28
C PHE A 91 4.84 -8.71 -0.82
N TRP A 92 5.76 -9.61 -1.15
CA TRP A 92 5.66 -11.01 -0.75
C TRP A 92 6.51 -11.34 0.48
N TRP A 93 7.66 -10.67 0.63
CA TRP A 93 8.61 -11.00 1.68
C TRP A 93 8.13 -10.56 3.06
N GLU A 94 7.52 -9.38 3.20
CA GLU A 94 7.06 -8.88 4.50
C GLU A 94 5.92 -9.73 5.10
N PRO A 95 4.83 -10.05 4.36
CA PRO A 95 3.82 -10.98 4.88
C PRO A 95 4.43 -12.35 5.18
N TRP A 96 5.29 -12.86 4.30
CA TRP A 96 5.93 -14.16 4.50
C TRP A 96 6.78 -14.20 5.77
N LEU A 97 7.57 -13.16 6.03
CA LEU A 97 8.38 -13.06 7.23
C LEU A 97 7.51 -13.10 8.49
N VAL A 98 6.50 -12.23 8.56
CA VAL A 98 5.62 -12.08 9.72
C VAL A 98 4.87 -13.38 10.01
N PHE A 99 4.27 -14.00 8.99
CA PHE A 99 3.48 -15.21 9.20
C PHE A 99 4.34 -16.44 9.47
N LYS A 100 5.46 -16.62 8.75
CA LYS A 100 6.30 -17.81 8.91
C LYS A 100 7.18 -17.75 10.15
N HIS A 101 7.83 -16.61 10.43
CA HIS A 101 8.77 -16.49 11.54
C HIS A 101 8.12 -15.92 12.80
N GLY A 102 7.18 -14.99 12.64
CA GLY A 102 6.47 -14.39 13.76
C GLY A 102 5.36 -15.29 14.30
N PHE A 103 4.40 -15.65 13.44
CA PHE A 103 3.24 -16.45 13.85
C PHE A 103 3.44 -17.97 13.71
N GLN A 104 4.52 -18.42 13.09
CA GLN A 104 4.79 -19.85 12.81
C GLN A 104 3.66 -20.54 12.02
N GLN A 105 3.06 -19.82 11.08
CA GLN A 105 1.94 -20.27 10.24
C GLN A 105 2.26 -20.14 8.74
N SER A 106 1.42 -20.78 7.92
CA SER A 106 1.51 -20.68 6.46
C SER A 106 1.19 -19.26 6.00
N ALA A 107 2.10 -18.65 5.23
CA ALA A 107 1.92 -17.32 4.67
C ALA A 107 1.04 -17.30 3.39
N LYS A 108 0.63 -18.45 2.85
CA LYS A 108 -0.09 -18.51 1.56
C LYS A 108 -1.40 -17.74 1.57
N CYS A 109 -2.27 -18.03 2.54
CA CYS A 109 -3.58 -17.39 2.65
C CYS A 109 -3.46 -15.87 2.94
N PRO A 110 -2.64 -15.43 3.92
CA PRO A 110 -2.41 -14.00 4.14
C PRO A 110 -1.82 -13.27 2.94
N LEU A 111 -0.89 -13.90 2.21
CA LEU A 111 -0.28 -13.30 1.02
C LEU A 111 -1.30 -13.07 -0.10
N VAL A 112 -2.20 -14.03 -0.36
CA VAL A 112 -3.28 -13.85 -1.35
C VAL A 112 -4.17 -12.66 -1.00
N LYS A 113 -4.45 -12.45 0.29
CA LYS A 113 -5.28 -11.33 0.75
C LYS A 113 -4.55 -10.01 0.66
N PHE A 114 -3.27 -10.01 1.04
CA PHE A 114 -2.40 -8.86 0.86
C PHE A 114 -2.33 -8.44 -0.62
N THR A 115 -2.24 -9.40 -1.54
CA THR A 115 -2.37 -9.18 -2.99
C THR A 115 -3.71 -8.57 -3.37
N ALA A 116 -4.81 -9.13 -2.88
CA ALA A 116 -6.14 -8.60 -3.17
C ALA A 116 -6.29 -7.14 -2.73
N TYR A 117 -5.73 -6.74 -1.58
CA TYR A 117 -5.75 -5.35 -1.13
C TYR A 117 -4.95 -4.41 -2.03
N HIS A 118 -3.77 -4.83 -2.50
CA HIS A 118 -2.97 -4.02 -3.44
C HIS A 118 -3.69 -3.85 -4.78
N VAL A 119 -4.30 -4.93 -5.28
CA VAL A 119 -5.07 -4.89 -6.54
C VAL A 119 -6.31 -4.02 -6.38
N ALA A 120 -7.04 -4.14 -5.27
CA ALA A 120 -8.22 -3.33 -4.99
C ALA A 120 -7.88 -1.84 -4.89
N LEU A 121 -6.81 -1.50 -4.16
CA LEU A 121 -6.29 -0.15 -4.06
C LEU A 121 -5.89 0.41 -5.44
N ALA A 122 -5.10 -0.34 -6.21
CA ALA A 122 -4.64 0.08 -7.53
C ALA A 122 -5.81 0.23 -8.52
N GLY A 123 -6.79 -0.68 -8.46
CA GLY A 123 -8.01 -0.64 -9.26
C GLY A 123 -8.84 0.60 -8.95
N LEU A 124 -9.06 0.92 -7.67
CA LEU A 124 -9.79 2.13 -7.26
C LEU A 124 -9.07 3.41 -7.67
N ALA A 125 -7.76 3.48 -7.45
CA ALA A 125 -6.97 4.61 -7.91
C ALA A 125 -7.03 4.77 -9.44
N GLY A 126 -7.01 3.65 -10.17
CA GLY A 126 -7.15 3.63 -11.63
C GLY A 126 -8.53 4.09 -12.11
N VAL A 127 -9.60 3.62 -11.47
CA VAL A 127 -10.97 4.11 -11.75
C VAL A 127 -11.07 5.61 -11.48
N HIS A 128 -10.54 6.08 -10.35
CA HIS A 128 -10.52 7.51 -10.05
C HIS A 128 -9.71 8.31 -11.08
N TYR A 129 -8.58 7.77 -11.55
CA TYR A 129 -7.80 8.38 -12.62
C TYR A 129 -8.59 8.48 -13.93
N LEU A 130 -9.28 7.42 -14.34
CA LEU A 130 -10.07 7.41 -15.59
C LEU A 130 -11.30 8.30 -15.51
N CYS A 131 -11.98 8.34 -14.35
CA CYS A 131 -13.23 9.07 -14.17
C CYS A 131 -13.04 10.55 -13.84
N HIS A 132 -11.83 11.01 -13.47
CA HIS A 132 -11.64 12.40 -13.04
C HIS A 132 -11.98 13.43 -14.13
N GLY A 133 -11.90 13.05 -15.41
CA GLY A 133 -12.19 13.94 -16.54
C GLY A 133 -13.67 14.18 -16.80
N TRP A 134 -14.56 13.37 -16.20
CA TRP A 134 -16.01 13.48 -16.38
C TRP A 134 -16.69 14.34 -15.30
N LEU A 135 -15.93 14.72 -14.27
CA LEU A 135 -16.43 15.52 -13.17
C LEU A 135 -16.19 17.01 -13.46
N PRO A 136 -17.24 17.85 -13.47
CA PRO A 136 -17.06 19.29 -13.64
C PRO A 136 -16.26 19.88 -12.48
N HIS A 137 -15.32 20.77 -12.78
CA HIS A 137 -14.55 21.50 -11.76
C HIS A 137 -15.46 22.51 -11.03
N MET A 138 -16.10 22.07 -9.96
CA MET A 138 -17.01 22.89 -9.14
C MET A 138 -16.31 23.58 -7.94
N GLY A 139 -15.01 23.85 -8.06
CA GLY A 139 -14.21 24.44 -6.99
C GLY A 139 -14.29 23.65 -5.68
N TRP A 140 -14.51 24.34 -4.54
CA TRP A 140 -14.59 23.73 -3.21
C TRP A 140 -15.73 22.71 -3.06
N LEU A 141 -16.87 22.92 -3.71
CA LEU A 141 -17.98 21.96 -3.67
C LEU A 141 -17.61 20.68 -4.42
N GLY A 142 -16.97 20.80 -5.58
CA GLY A 142 -16.46 19.66 -6.34
C GLY A 142 -15.47 18.84 -5.52
N LEU A 143 -14.58 19.50 -4.78
CA LEU A 143 -13.63 18.83 -3.87
C LEU A 143 -14.35 17.99 -2.82
N ILE A 144 -15.39 18.53 -2.19
CA ILE A 144 -16.13 17.82 -1.13
C ILE A 144 -16.84 16.60 -1.71
N PHE A 145 -17.56 16.75 -2.82
CA PHE A 145 -18.30 15.63 -3.42
C PHE A 145 -17.38 14.52 -3.94
N THR A 146 -16.30 14.90 -4.64
CA THR A 146 -15.31 13.92 -5.13
C THR A 146 -14.56 13.25 -3.98
N GLY A 147 -14.19 14.01 -2.95
CA GLY A 147 -13.56 13.49 -1.73
C GLY A 147 -14.46 12.50 -0.99
N MET A 148 -15.73 12.85 -0.76
CA MET A 148 -16.71 11.96 -0.13
C MET A 148 -16.92 10.69 -0.96
N GLY A 149 -17.08 10.81 -2.28
CA GLY A 149 -17.22 9.66 -3.17
C GLY A 149 -16.00 8.73 -3.12
N SER A 150 -14.80 9.31 -3.06
CA SER A 150 -13.55 8.55 -2.91
C SER A 150 -13.52 7.80 -1.58
N ILE A 151 -13.79 8.48 -0.46
CA ILE A 151 -13.80 7.88 0.88
C ILE A 151 -14.80 6.73 0.95
N VAL A 152 -16.02 6.94 0.45
CA VAL A 152 -17.04 5.89 0.40
C VAL A 152 -16.59 4.73 -0.47
N GLY A 153 -16.05 4.99 -1.66
CA GLY A 153 -15.54 3.95 -2.56
C GLY A 153 -14.44 3.09 -1.93
N TYR A 154 -13.41 3.73 -1.36
CA TYR A 154 -12.34 3.02 -0.64
C TYR A 154 -12.87 2.25 0.57
N SER A 155 -13.78 2.84 1.34
CA SER A 155 -14.37 2.20 2.52
C SER A 155 -15.20 0.97 2.15
N VAL A 156 -16.04 1.05 1.12
CA VAL A 156 -16.87 -0.07 0.65
C VAL A 156 -15.99 -1.21 0.18
N VAL A 157 -14.98 -0.95 -0.65
CA VAL A 157 -14.08 -2.00 -1.13
C VAL A 157 -13.30 -2.62 0.02
N PHE A 158 -12.82 -1.81 0.96
CA PHE A 158 -12.13 -2.32 2.14
C PHE A 158 -13.06 -3.17 3.01
N ILE A 159 -14.28 -2.70 3.27
CA ILE A 159 -15.30 -3.45 4.02
C ILE A 159 -15.65 -4.76 3.32
N LEU A 160 -15.87 -4.77 2.00
CA LEU A 160 -16.17 -6.01 1.27
C LEU A 160 -15.01 -6.99 1.34
N ALA A 161 -13.78 -6.51 1.18
CA ALA A 161 -12.58 -7.32 1.30
C ALA A 161 -12.40 -7.87 2.74
N PHE A 162 -12.76 -7.10 3.77
CA PHE A 162 -12.70 -7.51 5.18
C PHE A 162 -13.88 -8.40 5.62
N SER A 163 -15.07 -8.18 5.07
CA SER A 163 -16.31 -8.92 5.39
C SER A 163 -16.27 -10.33 4.83
N CYS A 164 -15.57 -10.53 3.72
CA CYS A 164 -15.24 -11.85 3.20
C CYS A 164 -14.23 -12.61 4.09
N GLN A 165 -13.71 -12.00 5.17
CA GLN A 165 -12.63 -12.55 5.97
C GLN A 165 -13.12 -13.07 7.33
N ILE A 166 -13.38 -14.38 7.37
CA ILE A 166 -13.63 -15.21 8.56
C ILE A 166 -12.51 -15.16 9.63
N GLU A 167 -11.41 -14.46 9.35
CA GLU A 167 -10.12 -14.49 10.06
C GLU A 167 -10.01 -13.53 11.23
N THR A 168 -10.81 -12.46 11.34
CA THR A 168 -10.81 -11.61 12.54
C THR A 168 -11.15 -12.43 13.78
N ARG A 169 -11.98 -13.46 13.64
CA ARG A 169 -12.33 -14.37 14.73
C ARG A 169 -11.18 -15.28 15.12
N ASP A 170 -10.33 -15.68 14.18
CA ASP A 170 -9.22 -16.61 14.45
C ASP A 170 -7.93 -15.88 14.83
N LEU A 171 -7.64 -14.71 14.26
CA LEU A 171 -6.57 -13.82 14.71
C LEU A 171 -6.84 -13.28 16.11
N CYS A 172 -8.06 -12.85 16.44
CA CYS A 172 -8.41 -12.49 17.82
C CYS A 172 -8.28 -13.68 18.76
N LYS A 173 -8.63 -14.90 18.35
CA LYS A 173 -8.41 -16.10 19.18
C LYS A 173 -6.93 -16.45 19.35
N ILE A 174 -6.10 -16.28 18.33
CA ILE A 174 -4.65 -16.52 18.39
C ILE A 174 -3.98 -15.46 19.26
N MET A 175 -4.28 -14.18 19.05
CA MET A 175 -3.81 -13.08 19.89
C MET A 175 -4.27 -13.26 21.34
N TRP A 176 -5.54 -13.62 21.57
CA TRP A 176 -6.05 -13.93 22.89
C TRP A 176 -5.30 -15.10 23.54
N ARG A 177 -5.01 -16.18 22.81
CA ARG A 177 -4.24 -17.34 23.31
C ARG A 177 -2.78 -17.00 23.62
N GLN A 178 -2.15 -16.12 22.86
CA GLN A 178 -0.78 -15.67 23.13
C GLN A 178 -0.72 -14.66 24.30
N MET A 179 -1.69 -13.75 24.41
CA MET A 179 -1.80 -12.79 25.53
C MET A 179 -2.22 -13.47 26.85
N THR A 180 -3.05 -14.51 26.81
CA THR A 180 -3.46 -15.28 28.01
C THR A 180 -2.45 -16.32 28.46
N GLY A 181 -1.25 -16.35 27.88
CA GLY A 181 -0.10 -17.05 28.46
C GLY A 181 -0.32 -18.55 28.66
N ARG A 182 -0.59 -19.32 27.59
CA ARG A 182 -0.17 -20.74 27.59
C ARG A 182 1.31 -20.84 27.22
N LYS A 183 2.16 -20.35 28.12
CA LYS A 183 3.57 -20.69 28.19
C LYS A 183 3.67 -22.11 28.76
N TYR A 184 4.23 -23.03 27.97
CA TYR A 184 4.80 -24.33 28.37
C TYR A 184 3.85 -25.39 28.99
N LEU A 185 3.28 -26.23 28.13
CA LEU A 185 3.02 -27.65 28.45
C LEU A 185 3.43 -28.51 27.27
N ARG A 186 4.75 -28.66 27.11
CA ARG A 186 5.50 -29.91 26.85
C ARG A 186 6.94 -29.55 26.50
#